data_AF-L9WAT9-F1
#
_entry.id   AF-L9WAT9-F1
#
_cell.length_a   1.000
_cell.length_b   1.000
_cell.length_c   1.000
_cell.angle_alpha   90.00
_cell.angle_beta   90.00
_cell.angle_gamma   90.00
#
_symmetry.space_group_name_H-M   'P 1'
#
loop_
_entity.id
_entity.type
_entity.pdbx_description
1 polymer ?
#
loop_
_entity_poly.entity_id
_entity_poly.type
_entity_poly.pdbx_seq_one_letter_code
_entity_poly.pdbx_strand_id
1 'polypeptide(L)'
;MSTLLLALLVGIPLAWHLGLTAFTYYDAGKVGLEPPMKWTAITFCIPIFGFFIYIFERSELSYDPETDPYRGNNFNIHPSRADDAPLRSRGDDRLSVDDDEWDNHDEDESR
;
A
#
# COMPACT_ATOMS: atom_id res chain seq x y z
N MET A 1 17.35 -11.81 4.42
CA MET A 1 16.21 -12.51 5.08
C MET A 1 16.45 -14.01 5.03
N SER A 2 16.28 -14.76 6.13
CA SER A 2 16.35 -16.22 6.08
C SER A 2 15.12 -16.79 5.36
N THR A 3 15.30 -17.85 4.57
CA THR A 3 14.22 -18.48 3.80
C THR A 3 13.10 -19.01 4.69
N LEU A 4 13.43 -19.51 5.88
CA LEU A 4 12.48 -19.94 6.89
C LEU A 4 11.61 -18.79 7.40
N LEU A 5 12.22 -17.63 7.67
CA LEU A 5 11.47 -16.45 8.12
C LEU A 5 10.54 -15.96 7.02
N LEU A 6 11.00 -15.90 5.77
CA LEU A 6 10.14 -15.55 4.62
C LEU A 6 8.98 -16.53 4.46
N ALA A 7 9.23 -17.83 4.61
CA ALA A 7 8.20 -18.85 4.53
C ALA A 7 7.14 -18.68 5.64
N LEU A 8 7.54 -18.33 6.86
CA LEU A 8 6.58 -18.05 7.94
C LEU A 8 5.81 -16.75 7.67
N LEU A 9 6.51 -15.70 7.25
CA LEU A 9 5.93 -14.38 7.00
C LEU A 9 4.88 -14.41 5.89
N VAL A 10 5.09 -15.22 4.84
CA VAL A 10 4.13 -15.37 3.73
C VAL A 10 3.14 -16.49 3.99
N GLY A 11 3.62 -17.62 4.51
CA GLY A 11 2.83 -18.84 4.66
C GLY A 11 1.73 -18.76 5.71
N ILE A 12 2.01 -18.14 6.88
CA ILE A 12 1.00 -18.02 7.95
C ILE A 12 -0.18 -17.13 7.48
N PRO A 13 0.03 -15.91 6.95
CA PRO A 13 -1.08 -15.11 6.44
C PRO A 13 -1.83 -15.78 5.30
N LEU A 14 -1.12 -16.45 4.38
CA LEU A 14 -1.74 -17.16 3.27
C LEU A 14 -2.64 -18.31 3.77
N ALA A 15 -2.15 -19.12 4.71
CA ALA A 15 -2.94 -20.19 5.32
C ALA A 15 -4.17 -19.64 6.06
N TRP A 16 -4.02 -18.55 6.80
CA TRP A 16 -5.13 -17.91 7.50
C TRP A 16 -6.17 -17.37 6.52
N HIS A 17 -5.73 -16.71 5.44
CA HIS A 17 -6.61 -16.16 4.40
C HIS A 17 -7.44 -17.26 3.71
N LEU A 18 -6.79 -18.38 3.37
CA LEU A 18 -7.49 -19.54 2.80
C LEU A 18 -8.48 -20.15 3.79
N GLY A 19 -8.11 -20.25 5.07
CA GLY A 19 -9.00 -20.72 6.13
C GLY A 19 -10.24 -19.84 6.28
N LEU A 20 -10.07 -18.52 6.31
CA LEU A 20 -11.18 -17.56 6.36
C LEU A 20 -12.05 -17.63 5.10
N THR A 21 -11.45 -17.78 3.91
CA THR A 21 -12.18 -17.92 2.65
C THR A 21 -13.07 -19.16 2.65
N ALA A 22 -12.53 -20.30 3.10
CA ALA A 22 -13.30 -21.54 3.24
C ALA A 22 -14.40 -21.41 4.30
N PHE A 23 -14.10 -20.76 5.43
CA PHE A 23 -15.09 -20.46 6.45
C PHE A 23 -16.23 -19.60 5.91
N THR A 24 -15.95 -18.54 5.15
CA THR A 24 -16.97 -17.71 4.50
C THR A 24 -17.88 -18.53 3.59
N TYR A 25 -17.32 -19.46 2.80
CA TYR A 25 -18.15 -20.34 1.95
C TYR A 25 -19.14 -21.16 2.77
N TYR A 26 -18.66 -21.76 3.86
CA TYR A 26 -19.49 -22.58 4.74
C TYR A 26 -20.54 -21.76 5.51
N ASP A 27 -20.13 -20.60 6.02
CA ASP A 27 -20.98 -19.74 6.84
C ASP A 27 -22.04 -19.01 5.99
N ALA A 28 -21.70 -18.56 4.79
CA ALA A 28 -22.60 -17.80 3.92
C ALA A 28 -23.92 -18.53 3.64
N GLY A 29 -23.89 -19.87 3.49
CA GLY A 29 -25.10 -20.68 3.33
C GLY A 29 -25.96 -20.76 4.59
N LYS A 30 -25.37 -20.66 5.79
CA LYS A 30 -26.09 -20.70 7.07
C LYS A 30 -26.74 -19.37 7.43
N VAL A 31 -26.10 -18.26 7.07
CA VAL A 31 -26.56 -16.90 7.43
C VAL A 31 -27.42 -16.25 6.33
N GLY A 32 -27.78 -16.99 5.27
CA GLY A 32 -28.64 -16.49 4.18
C GLY A 32 -27.94 -15.58 3.17
N LEU A 33 -26.61 -15.64 3.09
CA LEU A 33 -25.80 -14.88 2.15
C LEU A 33 -25.66 -15.65 0.82
N GLU A 34 -26.73 -15.67 0.03
CA GLU A 34 -26.75 -16.36 -1.25
C GLU A 34 -26.34 -15.48 -2.46
N PRO A 35 -25.70 -16.07 -3.50
CA PRO A 35 -25.08 -17.38 -3.48
C PRO A 35 -23.75 -17.36 -2.69
N PRO A 36 -23.40 -18.43 -1.93
CA PRO A 36 -22.15 -18.48 -1.14
C PRO A 36 -20.90 -18.16 -1.96
N MET A 37 -20.86 -18.62 -3.21
CA MET A 37 -19.75 -18.37 -4.15
C MET A 37 -19.43 -16.89 -4.35
N LYS A 38 -20.44 -16.02 -4.36
CA LYS A 38 -20.24 -14.56 -4.50
C LYS A 38 -19.39 -14.04 -3.35
N TRP A 39 -19.73 -14.41 -2.13
CA TRP A 39 -19.05 -13.95 -0.93
C TRP A 39 -17.67 -14.57 -0.76
N THR A 40 -17.53 -15.86 -1.08
CA THR A 40 -16.23 -16.53 -1.13
C THR A 40 -15.28 -15.85 -2.12
N ALA A 41 -15.77 -15.52 -3.32
CA ALA A 41 -14.96 -14.82 -4.33
C ALA A 41 -14.54 -13.42 -3.85
N ILE A 42 -15.46 -12.66 -3.24
CA ILE A 42 -15.14 -11.35 -2.66
C ILE A 42 -14.05 -11.51 -1.60
N THR A 43 -14.25 -12.37 -0.60
CA THR A 43 -13.28 -12.61 0.48
C THR A 43 -11.93 -13.03 -0.07
N PHE A 44 -11.90 -13.97 -1.01
CA PHE A 44 -10.66 -14.46 -1.61
C PHE A 44 -9.86 -13.35 -2.30
N CYS A 45 -10.54 -12.45 -3.00
CA CYS A 45 -9.92 -11.40 -3.81
C CYS A 45 -9.52 -10.14 -3.03
N ILE A 46 -9.89 -9.99 -1.75
CA ILE A 46 -9.55 -8.81 -0.94
C ILE A 46 -8.03 -8.46 -0.96
N PRO A 47 -7.10 -9.42 -0.83
CA PRO A 47 -5.67 -9.10 -0.81
C PRO A 47 -5.16 -8.45 -2.11
N ILE A 48 -5.88 -8.59 -3.22
CA ILE A 48 -5.52 -7.98 -4.51
C ILE A 48 -5.51 -6.45 -4.39
N PHE A 49 -6.35 -5.85 -3.53
CA PHE A 49 -6.31 -4.41 -3.28
C PHE A 49 -4.97 -3.96 -2.67
N GLY A 50 -4.41 -4.73 -1.74
CA GLY A 50 -3.07 -4.47 -1.20
C GLY A 50 -1.98 -4.55 -2.26
N PHE A 51 -2.11 -5.49 -3.20
CA PHE A 51 -1.20 -5.59 -4.35
C PHE A 51 -1.29 -4.37 -5.26
N PHE A 52 -2.49 -3.87 -5.55
CA PHE A 52 -2.64 -2.64 -6.33
C PHE A 52 -2.06 -1.43 -5.61
N ILE A 53 -2.29 -1.28 -4.31
CA ILE A 53 -1.67 -0.21 -3.50
C ILE A 53 -0.14 -0.25 -3.65
N TYR A 54 0.48 -1.43 -3.53
CA TYR A 54 1.92 -1.58 -3.72
C TYR A 54 2.37 -1.15 -5.13
N ILE A 55 1.64 -1.52 -6.18
CA ILE A 55 1.97 -1.07 -7.56
C ILE A 55 1.89 0.45 -7.68
N PHE A 56 0.82 1.07 -7.16
CA PHE A 56 0.65 2.52 -7.23
C PHE A 56 1.75 3.24 -6.47
N GLU A 57 2.04 2.82 -5.24
CA GLU A 57 3.13 3.40 -4.43
C GLU A 57 4.49 3.23 -5.12
N ARG A 58 4.75 2.05 -5.70
CA ARG A 58 5.97 1.80 -6.47
C ARG A 58 6.10 2.75 -7.66
N SER A 59 4.99 3.11 -8.31
CA SER A 59 5.02 4.03 -9.45
C SER A 59 5.33 5.47 -9.06
N GLU A 60 5.01 5.88 -7.82
CA GLU A 60 5.38 7.20 -7.30
C GLU A 60 6.88 7.31 -6.99
N LEU A 61 7.57 6.20 -6.71
CA LEU A 61 9.00 6.21 -6.38
C LEU A 61 9.91 6.66 -7.55
N SER A 62 9.43 6.53 -8.79
CA SER A 62 10.13 6.99 -9.99
C SER A 62 9.61 8.33 -10.52
N TYR A 63 8.88 9.08 -9.70
CA TYR A 63 8.42 10.42 -10.04
C TYR A 63 9.64 11.34 -10.19
N ASP A 64 9.85 11.86 -11.40
CA ASP A 64 10.83 12.90 -11.66
C ASP A 64 10.12 14.27 -11.62
N PRO A 65 10.26 15.02 -10.52
CA PRO A 65 9.59 16.30 -10.37
C PRO A 65 10.05 17.32 -11.41
N GLU A 66 11.24 17.19 -12.00
CA GLU A 66 11.73 18.10 -13.05
C GLU A 66 10.97 17.92 -14.37
N THR A 67 10.38 16.74 -14.60
CA THR A 67 9.65 16.41 -15.83
C THR A 67 8.14 16.50 -15.70
N ASP A 68 7.63 16.75 -14.50
CA ASP A 68 6.20 16.86 -14.25
C ASP A 68 5.64 18.20 -14.77
N PRO A 69 4.78 18.20 -15.81
CA PRO A 69 4.16 19.43 -16.32
C PRO A 69 3.22 20.11 -15.32
N TYR A 70 2.90 19.46 -14.20
CA TYR A 70 2.09 19.99 -13.11
C TYR A 70 2.91 20.38 -11.88
N ARG A 71 4.25 20.25 -11.91
CA ARG A 71 5.12 20.60 -10.79
C ARG A 71 4.98 22.08 -10.43
N GLY A 72 4.51 22.37 -9.22
CA GLY A 72 4.29 23.73 -8.73
C GLY A 72 2.93 24.34 -9.09
N ASN A 73 2.10 23.64 -9.89
CA ASN A 73 0.73 24.02 -10.17
C ASN A 73 -0.21 23.05 -9.43
N ASN A 74 -0.85 23.52 -8.37
CA ASN A 74 -1.62 22.64 -7.49
C ASN A 74 -2.83 21.97 -8.19
N PHE A 75 -3.33 22.51 -9.31
CA PHE A 75 -4.49 21.98 -10.04
C PHE A 75 -4.50 22.45 -11.51
N ASN A 76 -5.10 21.65 -12.40
CA ASN A 76 -5.48 22.09 -13.75
C ASN A 76 -6.67 23.07 -13.67
N ILE A 77 -6.39 24.37 -13.63
CA ILE A 77 -7.45 25.38 -13.64
C ILE A 77 -7.88 25.61 -15.09
N HIS A 78 -9.16 25.39 -15.38
CA HIS A 78 -9.72 25.71 -16.70
C HIS A 78 -9.45 27.20 -17.01
N PRO A 79 -9.09 27.59 -18.26
CA PRO A 79 -8.69 28.96 -18.58
C PRO A 79 -9.70 30.02 -18.15
N SER A 80 -11.00 29.67 -18.14
CA SER A 80 -12.07 30.56 -17.69
C SER A 80 -12.14 30.80 -16.17
N ARG A 81 -11.30 30.14 -15.37
CA ARG A 81 -11.27 30.23 -13.90
C ARG A 81 -9.86 30.45 -13.33
N ALA A 82 -8.86 30.69 -14.20
CA ALA A 82 -7.48 30.88 -13.79
C ALA A 82 -7.31 32.03 -12.77
N ASP A 83 -8.16 33.06 -12.87
CA ASP A 83 -8.13 34.23 -12.01
C ASP A 83 -8.80 34.02 -10.63
N ASP A 84 -9.53 32.91 -10.43
CA ASP A 84 -10.34 32.67 -9.23
C ASP A 84 -9.57 32.01 -8.07
N ALA A 85 -8.30 31.63 -8.26
CA ALA A 85 -7.56 30.79 -7.30
C ALA A 85 -6.27 31.44 -6.77
N PRO A 86 -6.31 32.26 -5.69
CA PRO A 86 -5.14 32.60 -4.92
C PRO A 86 -5.07 31.67 -3.69
N LEU A 87 -4.98 30.36 -3.90
CA LEU A 87 -4.70 29.45 -2.79
C LEU A 87 -3.19 29.22 -2.73
N ARG A 88 -2.59 29.62 -1.59
CA ARG A 88 -1.16 29.45 -1.31
C ARG A 88 -0.77 28.00 -1.55
N SER A 89 0.32 27.77 -2.29
CA SER A 89 0.95 26.45 -2.32
C SER A 89 1.21 26.00 -0.89
N ARG A 90 0.56 24.90 -0.52
CA ARG A 90 0.94 24.17 0.68
C ARG A 90 2.32 23.61 0.35
N GLY A 91 3.34 24.09 1.06
CA GLY A 91 4.67 23.50 0.99
C GLY A 91 4.55 22.00 1.24
N ASP A 92 5.19 21.22 0.38
CA ASP A 92 5.30 19.78 0.54
C ASP A 92 6.28 19.52 1.71
N ASP A 93 5.75 19.57 2.94
CA ASP A 93 6.48 19.29 4.18
C ASP A 93 6.59 17.78 4.44
N ARG A 94 6.69 16.95 3.39
CA ARG A 94 6.99 15.53 3.53
C ARG A 94 8.43 15.40 4.01
N LEU A 95 8.61 14.84 5.21
CA LEU A 95 9.91 14.50 5.76
C LEU A 95 10.65 13.61 4.74
N SER A 96 11.78 14.07 4.22
CA SER A 96 12.73 13.20 3.54
C SER A 96 13.10 12.10 4.52
N VAL A 97 12.81 10.85 4.17
CA VAL A 97 13.35 9.71 4.92
C VAL A 97 14.83 9.69 4.53
N ASP A 98 15.68 10.26 5.40
CA ASP A 98 17.13 10.13 5.28
C ASP A 98 17.46 8.63 5.48
N ASP A 99 17.90 7.98 4.40
CA ASP A 99 18.21 6.54 4.34
C ASP A 99 19.56 6.16 4.99
N ASP A 100 20.13 7.00 5.86
CA ASP A 100 21.53 6.89 6.30
C ASP A 100 21.72 6.98 7.83
N GLU A 101 21.08 6.14 8.65
CA GLU A 101 21.58 5.92 10.03
C GLU A 101 21.13 4.60 10.68
N TRP A 102 21.59 3.47 10.15
CA TRP A 102 21.68 2.23 10.93
C TRP A 102 23.01 1.54 10.63
N ASP A 103 24.11 2.15 11.07
CA ASP A 103 25.39 1.45 11.17
C ASP A 103 26.03 1.62 12.54
N ASN A 104 26.35 0.47 13.14
CA ASN A 104 27.29 0.20 14.22
C ASN A 104 27.06 0.78 15.62
N HIS A 105 26.52 -0.08 16.51
CA HIS A 105 27.11 -0.21 17.85
C HIS A 105 26.89 -1.62 18.44
N ASP A 106 27.76 -2.57 18.06
CA ASP A 106 28.06 -3.74 18.90
C ASP A 106 29.50 -3.55 19.40
N GLU A 107 29.63 -3.11 20.65
CA GLU A 107 30.91 -2.99 21.34
C GLU A 107 31.46 -4.39 21.70
N ASP A 108 32.63 -4.68 21.15
CA ASP A 108 33.51 -5.78 21.53
C ASP A 108 34.11 -5.49 22.94
N GLU A 109 33.65 -6.21 23.97
CA GLU A 109 34.30 -6.22 25.28
C GLU A 109 35.11 -7.53 25.44
N SER A 110 36.35 -7.51 24.95
CA SER A 110 37.33 -8.58 25.13
C SER A 110 38.23 -8.32 26.35
N ARG A 111 38.38 -9.38 27.17
CA ARG A 111 39.35 -9.61 28.26
C ARG A 111 40.77 -9.09 28.03
#